data_AF-A0A183B7J3-F1
#
_entry.id   AF-A0A183B7J3-F1
#
_cell.length_a   1.000
_cell.length_b   1.000
_cell.length_c   1.000
_cell.angle_alpha   90.00
_cell.angle_beta   90.00
_cell.angle_gamma   90.00
#
_symmetry.space_group_name_H-M   'P 1'
#
loop_
_entity.id
_entity.type
_entity.pdbx_description
1 polymer ?
#
loop_
_entity_poly.entity_id
_entity_poly.type
_entity_poly.pdbx_seq_one_letter_code
_entity_poly.pdbx_strand_id
1 'polypeptide(L)'
;MRFTRSPIKDKICKKPYNPIIGESFHCCWPLDSHIAAEEARADAGNGSLNGIPNNTSGSMGSAATPDKSTLLTYCAEQVSHHPPVTAFYFDCPAYQMTLNASLHAKSKFQGMSVSVTMLGKSKCNGYLISNCPIR
;
A
#
# COMPACT_ATOMS: atom_id res chain seq x y z
N MET A 1 7.06 -17.16 -0.31
CA MET A 1 6.69 -17.27 -1.74
C MET A 1 7.08 -15.97 -2.44
N ARG A 2 7.97 -16.03 -3.45
CA ARG A 2 8.28 -14.89 -4.31
C ARG A 2 7.23 -14.84 -5.43
N PHE A 3 6.42 -13.80 -5.46
CA PHE A 3 5.54 -13.54 -6.60
C PHE A 3 6.36 -12.80 -7.66
N THR A 4 6.87 -13.52 -8.65
CA THR A 4 7.35 -12.90 -9.89
C THR A 4 6.12 -12.46 -10.69
N ARG A 5 6.21 -11.29 -11.36
CA ARG A 5 5.19 -10.81 -12.31
C ARG A 5 5.00 -11.85 -13.42
N SER A 6 4.05 -12.78 -13.26
CA SER A 6 3.57 -13.62 -14.36
C SER A 6 2.53 -12.84 -15.17
N PRO A 7 2.68 -12.68 -16.49
CA PRO A 7 1.67 -12.06 -17.34
C PRO A 7 0.67 -13.13 -17.77
N ILE A 8 -0.15 -13.63 -16.86
CA ILE A 8 -1.29 -14.48 -17.25
C ILE A 8 -2.53 -13.58 -17.23
N LYS A 9 -2.78 -12.89 -18.36
CA LYS A 9 -4.08 -12.28 -18.63
C LYS A 9 -5.05 -13.35 -19.13
N ASP A 10 -5.42 -14.29 -18.27
CA ASP A 10 -6.60 -15.09 -18.49
C ASP A 10 -7.81 -14.14 -18.40
N LYS A 11 -8.39 -13.75 -19.55
CA LYS A 11 -9.59 -12.92 -19.61
C LYS A 11 -10.85 -13.62 -19.07
N ILE A 12 -10.72 -14.88 -18.67
CA ILE A 12 -11.79 -15.70 -18.13
C ILE A 12 -11.90 -15.43 -16.64
N CYS A 13 -13.08 -15.00 -16.18
CA CYS A 13 -13.37 -14.85 -14.77
C CYS A 13 -13.36 -16.23 -14.10
N LYS A 14 -12.32 -16.49 -13.29
CA LYS A 14 -12.22 -17.68 -12.43
C LYS A 14 -12.55 -17.28 -11.01
N LYS A 15 -13.30 -18.12 -10.30
CA LYS A 15 -13.54 -17.92 -8.87
C LYS A 15 -12.21 -18.09 -8.12
N PRO A 16 -11.81 -17.15 -7.25
CA PRO A 16 -10.64 -17.35 -6.40
C PRO A 16 -10.87 -18.50 -5.43
N TYR A 17 -9.79 -19.05 -4.90
CA TYR A 17 -9.87 -20.05 -3.83
C TYR A 17 -10.60 -19.48 -2.62
N ASN A 18 -11.37 -20.33 -1.94
CA ASN A 18 -12.02 -19.98 -0.69
C ASN A 18 -11.03 -20.26 0.45
N PRO A 19 -10.48 -19.26 1.14
CA PRO A 19 -9.45 -19.49 2.14
C PRO A 19 -9.96 -20.30 3.33
N ILE A 20 -9.07 -21.08 3.96
CA ILE A 20 -9.39 -21.77 5.21
C ILE A 20 -9.33 -20.79 6.39
N ILE A 21 -10.01 -21.09 7.50
CA ILE A 21 -9.95 -20.25 8.70
C ILE A 21 -8.49 -20.12 9.19
N GLY A 22 -8.06 -18.90 9.51
CA GLY A 22 -6.70 -18.57 9.94
C GLY A 22 -5.65 -18.57 8.83
N GLU A 23 -6.03 -18.84 7.57
CA GLU A 23 -5.12 -18.67 6.44
C GLU A 23 -4.67 -17.22 6.35
N SER A 24 -3.36 -16.99 6.32
CA SER A 24 -2.79 -15.66 6.24
C SER A 24 -1.90 -15.47 5.02
N PHE A 25 -1.91 -14.25 4.51
CA PHE A 25 -1.13 -13.84 3.35
C PHE A 25 -0.40 -12.54 3.67
N HIS A 26 0.89 -12.51 3.35
CA HIS A 26 1.76 -11.38 3.62
C HIS A 26 2.55 -11.04 2.36
N CYS A 27 2.59 -9.76 2.01
CA CYS A 27 3.48 -9.27 0.97
C CYS A 27 3.84 -7.81 1.20
N CYS A 28 4.86 -7.36 0.48
CA CYS A 28 5.32 -5.99 0.56
C CYS A 28 5.76 -5.50 -0.81
N TRP A 29 5.66 -4.19 -1.01
CA TRP A 29 6.10 -3.51 -2.22
C TRP A 29 7.05 -2.37 -1.85
N PRO A 30 8.23 -2.30 -2.49
CA PRO A 30 9.07 -1.11 -2.39
C PRO A 30 8.39 0.05 -3.13
N LEU A 31 8.37 1.21 -2.50
CA LEU A 31 7.90 2.48 -3.04
C LEU A 31 9.09 3.40 -3.28
N ASP A 32 8.96 4.25 -4.31
CA ASP A 32 9.99 5.19 -4.71
C ASP A 32 10.15 6.29 -3.64
N SER A 33 11.39 6.46 -3.17
CA SER A 33 11.76 7.40 -2.11
C SER A 33 11.61 8.87 -2.50
N HIS A 34 11.50 9.18 -3.79
CA HIS A 34 11.33 10.54 -4.28
C HIS A 34 9.95 11.14 -3.96
N ILE A 35 8.90 10.31 -3.87
CA ILE A 35 7.54 10.76 -3.50
C ILE A 35 7.46 10.97 -1.97
N ALA A 36 8.09 10.10 -1.17
CA ALA A 36 8.09 10.19 0.29
C ALA A 36 8.91 11.37 0.84
N ALA A 37 10.01 11.74 0.16
CA ALA A 37 10.93 12.78 0.62
C ALA A 37 10.45 14.21 0.34
N GLU A 38 9.49 14.40 -0.58
CA GLU A 38 8.89 15.72 -0.83
C GLU A 38 7.86 16.07 0.26
N GLU A 39 7.08 15.08 0.72
CA GLU A 39 6.08 15.27 1.80
C GLU A 39 6.71 15.53 3.17
N ALA A 40 7.81 14.86 3.50
CA ALA A 40 8.52 15.10 4.76
C ALA A 40 9.16 16.50 4.86
N ARG A 41 9.30 17.23 3.74
CA ARG A 41 9.87 18.59 3.70
C ARG A 41 8.83 19.70 3.82
N ALA A 42 7.54 19.40 3.65
CA ALA A 42 6.48 20.41 3.74
C ALA A 42 6.11 20.82 5.19
N ASP A 43 6.57 20.07 6.20
CA ASP A 43 6.35 20.36 7.63
C ASP A 43 7.45 21.24 8.26
N ALA A 44 8.55 21.50 7.54
CA ALA A 44 9.63 22.37 8.00
C ALA A 44 9.42 23.82 7.50
N GLY A 45 8.44 24.50 8.08
CA GLY A 45 8.18 25.92 7.85
C GLY A 45 9.34 26.84 8.27
N ASN A 46 9.96 27.47 7.28
CA ASN A 46 10.41 28.86 7.22
C ASN A 46 11.11 29.48 8.46
N GLY A 47 12.44 29.37 8.51
CA GLY A 47 13.33 30.33 9.18
C GLY A 47 14.25 30.98 8.14
N SER A 48 13.91 32.19 7.71
CA SER A 48 14.71 33.03 6.82
C SER A 48 16.00 33.53 7.49
N LEU A 49 17.16 33.39 6.83
CA LEU A 49 18.10 34.50 6.71
C LEU A 49 19.03 34.38 5.49
N ASN A 50 19.21 35.52 4.84
CA ASN A 50 19.95 35.79 3.60
C ASN A 50 21.47 35.69 3.76
N GLY A 51 22.19 35.24 2.72
CA GLY A 51 23.65 35.35 2.61
C GLY A 51 24.22 34.85 1.26
N ILE A 52 24.66 35.81 0.44
CA ILE A 52 25.31 35.80 -0.90
C ILE A 52 26.36 34.67 -1.15
N PRO A 53 26.54 34.18 -2.41
CA PRO A 53 27.36 33.00 -2.75
C PRO A 53 28.84 33.32 -2.90
N ASN A 54 29.74 32.40 -2.52
CA ASN A 54 31.13 32.40 -2.98
C ASN A 54 31.63 30.97 -3.23
N ASN A 55 32.15 30.75 -4.44
CA ASN A 55 32.85 29.56 -4.90
C ASN A 55 34.14 29.33 -4.09
N THR A 56 34.36 28.13 -3.57
CA THR A 56 35.70 27.53 -3.49
C THR A 56 35.61 25.99 -3.45
N SER A 57 36.36 25.39 -4.34
CA SER A 57 36.57 23.96 -4.57
C SER A 57 37.19 23.22 -3.37
N GLY A 58 36.68 22.01 -3.11
CA GLY A 58 37.43 20.91 -2.49
C GLY A 58 37.08 20.60 -1.03
N SER A 59 36.19 19.63 -0.81
CA SER A 59 36.33 18.63 0.27
C SER A 59 35.30 17.51 0.08
N MET A 60 35.80 16.27 0.05
CA MET A 60 35.02 15.03 0.05
C MET A 60 34.03 15.02 1.23
N GLY A 61 32.77 15.32 0.93
CA GLY A 61 31.68 15.33 1.90
C GLY A 61 30.63 14.29 1.53
N SER A 62 30.79 13.10 2.10
CA SER A 62 29.77 12.07 2.32
C SER A 62 28.93 11.66 1.11
N ALA A 63 29.34 10.53 0.52
CA ALA A 63 28.52 9.70 -0.33
C ALA A 63 27.09 9.60 0.22
N ALA A 64 26.13 10.23 -0.47
CA ALA A 64 24.72 10.06 -0.19
C ALA A 64 24.40 8.58 -0.33
N THR A 65 24.22 7.90 0.81
CA THR A 65 23.79 6.50 0.87
C THR A 65 22.43 6.39 0.16
N PRO A 66 22.31 5.62 -0.93
CA PRO A 66 21.08 5.50 -1.68
C PRO A 66 20.19 4.45 -1.03
N ASP A 67 19.67 4.66 0.18
CA ASP A 67 18.91 3.60 0.83
C ASP A 67 18.00 4.08 1.94
N LYS A 68 16.81 4.56 1.57
CA LYS A 68 15.60 4.25 2.33
C LYS A 68 14.49 3.93 1.35
N SER A 69 14.46 2.69 0.86
CA SER A 69 13.27 2.17 0.18
C SER A 69 12.10 2.24 1.15
N THR A 70 11.05 2.97 0.79
CA THR A 70 9.83 3.03 1.59
C THR A 70 9.02 1.76 1.32
N LEU A 71 8.72 0.95 2.33
CA LEU A 71 7.99 -0.30 2.14
C LEU A 71 6.49 -0.12 2.42
N LEU A 72 5.63 -0.47 1.46
CA LEU A 72 4.20 -0.71 1.70
C LEU A 72 4.02 -2.18 2.06
N THR A 73 3.50 -2.45 3.25
CA THR A 73 3.26 -3.81 3.73
C THR A 73 1.77 -4.12 3.67
N TYR A 74 1.43 -5.36 3.30
CA TYR A 74 0.08 -5.91 3.30
C TYR A 74 0.05 -7.23 4.07
N CYS A 75 -0.93 -7.34 4.95
CA CYS A 75 -1.25 -8.56 5.68
C CYS A 75 -2.73 -8.84 5.55
N ALA A 76 -3.12 -10.08 5.30
CA ALA A 76 -4.50 -10.51 5.31
C ALA A 76 -4.65 -11.83 6.04
N GLU A 77 -5.79 -12.02 6.68
CA GLU A 77 -6.17 -13.25 7.37
C GLU A 77 -7.64 -13.56 7.11
N GLN A 78 -7.94 -14.83 6.88
CA GLN A 78 -9.30 -15.34 6.88
C GLN A 78 -9.78 -15.52 8.33
N VAL A 79 -10.51 -14.53 8.86
CA VAL A 79 -10.93 -14.48 10.27
C VAL A 79 -12.28 -15.16 10.55
N SER A 80 -13.04 -15.52 9.51
CA SER A 80 -14.28 -16.29 9.64
C SER A 80 -14.51 -17.18 8.43
N HIS A 81 -15.18 -18.32 8.64
CA HIS A 81 -15.56 -19.26 7.58
C HIS A 81 -17.08 -19.28 7.33
N HIS A 82 -17.90 -18.91 8.32
CA HIS A 82 -19.36 -18.90 8.24
C HIS A 82 -19.94 -17.62 8.89
N PRO A 83 -20.12 -16.53 8.13
CA PRO A 83 -19.79 -16.36 6.71
C PRO A 83 -18.28 -16.15 6.45
N PRO A 84 -17.77 -16.40 5.23
CA PRO A 84 -16.35 -16.17 4.92
C PRO A 84 -15.95 -14.69 5.03
N VAL A 85 -15.08 -14.33 5.97
CA VAL A 85 -14.59 -12.95 6.15
C VAL A 85 -13.07 -12.94 6.10
N THR A 86 -12.51 -12.06 5.27
CA THR A 86 -11.08 -11.75 5.25
C THR A 86 -10.87 -10.39 5.89
N ALA A 87 -10.07 -10.32 6.96
CA ALA A 87 -9.55 -9.07 7.49
C ALA A 87 -8.20 -8.79 6.84
N PHE A 88 -7.92 -7.55 6.50
CA PHE A 88 -6.65 -7.17 5.93
C PHE A 88 -6.20 -5.79 6.39
N TYR A 89 -4.89 -5.61 6.38
CA TYR A 89 -4.20 -4.44 6.89
C TYR A 89 -3.12 -4.01 5.90
N PHE A 90 -3.06 -2.72 5.62
CA PHE A 90 -1.92 -2.09 4.95
C PHE A 90 -1.22 -1.13 5.90
N ASP A 91 0.10 -1.11 5.81
CA ASP A 91 0.96 -0.21 6.58
C ASP A 91 2.03 0.41 5.70
N CYS A 92 2.16 1.72 5.77
CA CYS A 92 3.26 2.45 5.16
C CYS A 92 3.72 3.60 6.07
N PRO A 93 4.70 3.33 6.96
CA PRO A 93 5.14 4.30 7.96
C PRO A 93 5.71 5.59 7.37
N ALA A 94 6.38 5.53 6.21
CA ALA A 94 6.99 6.72 5.62
C ALA A 94 5.96 7.75 5.15
N TYR A 95 4.75 7.31 4.79
CA TYR A 95 3.62 8.18 4.43
C TYR A 95 2.63 8.35 5.60
N GLN A 96 2.97 7.83 6.79
CA GLN A 96 2.07 7.78 7.95
C GLN A 96 0.66 7.26 7.60
N MET A 97 0.61 6.28 6.68
CA MET A 97 -0.63 5.77 6.12
C MET A 97 -0.87 4.34 6.58
N THR A 98 -2.07 4.08 7.07
CA THR A 98 -2.51 2.76 7.52
C THR A 98 -3.94 2.51 7.04
N LEU A 99 -4.25 1.27 6.66
CA LEU A 99 -5.61 0.87 6.29
C LEU A 99 -5.95 -0.43 7.00
N ASN A 100 -6.94 -0.40 7.87
CA ASN A 100 -7.54 -1.61 8.43
C ASN A 100 -8.91 -1.84 7.78
N ALA A 101 -9.12 -3.02 7.21
CA ALA A 101 -10.37 -3.33 6.55
C ALA A 101 -10.78 -4.80 6.68
N SER A 102 -12.05 -5.05 6.43
CA SER A 102 -12.60 -6.40 6.31
C SER A 102 -13.46 -6.51 5.06
N LEU A 103 -13.48 -7.70 4.47
CA LEU A 103 -14.21 -8.00 3.25
C LEU A 103 -14.92 -9.33 3.36
N HIS A 104 -16.17 -9.34 2.92
CA HIS A 104 -17.03 -10.51 2.77
C HIS A 104 -17.79 -10.38 1.45
N ALA A 105 -17.61 -11.36 0.57
CA ALA A 105 -18.37 -11.44 -0.68
C ALA A 105 -19.67 -12.22 -0.46
N LYS A 106 -20.82 -11.54 -0.58
CA LYS A 106 -22.14 -12.17 -0.52
C LYS A 106 -22.66 -12.38 -1.94
N SER A 107 -22.77 -13.64 -2.36
CA SER A 107 -23.31 -14.01 -3.66
C SER A 107 -24.81 -14.28 -3.60
N LYS A 108 -25.55 -13.82 -4.61
CA LYS A 108 -26.98 -14.12 -4.82
C LYS A 108 -27.19 -14.64 -6.25
N PHE A 109 -27.78 -15.82 -6.37
CA PHE A 109 -28.22 -16.37 -7.65
C PHE A 109 -29.55 -15.71 -8.06
N GLN A 110 -29.61 -15.20 -9.29
CA GLN A 110 -30.77 -14.50 -9.87
C GLN A 110 -31.21 -15.20 -11.17
N GLY A 111 -31.28 -16.53 -11.18
CA GLY A 111 -31.68 -17.31 -12.35
C GLY A 111 -30.54 -17.46 -13.36
N MET A 112 -30.44 -16.56 -14.35
CA MET A 112 -29.38 -16.64 -15.36
C MET A 112 -28.09 -15.91 -14.97
N SER A 113 -28.07 -15.27 -13.80
CA SER A 113 -26.93 -14.46 -13.36
C SER A 113 -26.59 -14.69 -11.89
N VAL A 114 -25.35 -14.34 -11.54
CA VAL A 114 -24.87 -14.29 -10.16
C VAL A 114 -24.51 -12.84 -9.86
N SER A 115 -25.13 -12.27 -8.84
CA SER A 115 -24.75 -10.97 -8.30
C SER A 115 -23.88 -11.18 -7.08
N VAL A 116 -22.79 -10.43 -6.97
CA VAL A 116 -21.89 -10.46 -5.82
C VAL A 116 -21.88 -9.08 -5.19
N THR A 117 -22.26 -8.99 -3.93
CA THR A 117 -22.17 -7.78 -3.13
C THR A 117 -20.92 -7.86 -2.25
N MET A 118 -20.01 -6.91 -2.42
CA MET A 118 -18.82 -6.78 -1.58
C MET A 118 -19.20 -6.02 -0.32
N LEU A 119 -19.28 -6.72 0.80
CA LEU A 119 -19.57 -6.16 2.12
C LEU A 119 -18.27 -6.01 2.89
N GLY A 120 -18.13 -4.92 3.64
CA GLY A 120 -16.89 -4.66 4.36
C GLY A 120 -16.92 -3.34 5.09
N LYS A 121 -15.96 -3.16 5.99
CA LYS A 121 -15.67 -1.86 6.61
C LYS A 121 -14.21 -1.57 6.40
N SER A 122 -13.88 -0.31 6.22
CA SER A 122 -12.50 0.15 6.17
C SER A 122 -12.32 1.38 7.03
N LYS A 123 -11.16 1.46 7.67
CA LYS A 123 -10.67 2.63 8.39
C LYS A 123 -9.27 2.93 7.87
N CYS A 124 -9.13 4.06 7.21
CA CYS A 124 -7.85 4.59 6.77
C CYS A 124 -7.42 5.68 7.77
N ASN A 125 -6.17 5.65 8.21
CA ASN A 125 -5.53 6.79 8.87
C ASN A 125 -4.35 7.25 8.02
N GLY A 126 -4.15 8.57 7.94
CA GLY A 126 -3.14 9.22 7.10
C GLY A 126 -3.76 10.25 6.16
N TYR A 127 -2.94 11.11 5.57
CA TYR A 127 -3.41 12.07 4.58
C TYR A 127 -3.64 11.35 3.25
N LEU A 128 -4.90 11.32 2.77
CA LEU A 128 -5.20 10.96 1.39
C LEU A 128 -4.63 12.06 0.49
N ILE A 129 -3.38 11.92 0.08
CA ILE A 129 -2.83 12.78 -0.95
C ILE A 129 -3.48 12.30 -2.25
N SER A 130 -4.29 13.14 -2.87
CA SER A 130 -5.02 12.90 -4.12
C SER A 130 -4.15 12.53 -5.32
N ASN A 131 -2.84 12.34 -5.13
CA ASN A 131 -1.83 12.07 -6.15
C ASN A 131 -1.00 10.81 -5.88
N CYS A 132 -1.39 9.90 -4.97
CA CYS A 132 -0.72 8.61 -4.87
C CYS A 132 -0.96 7.79 -6.16
N PRO A 133 0.05 7.62 -7.04
CA PRO A 133 -0.15 6.92 -8.30
C PRO A 133 -0.01 5.43 -8.02
N ILE A 134 -1.09 4.79 -7.59
CA ILE A 134 -1.17 3.33 -7.60
C ILE A 134 -1.34 2.94 -9.08
N ARG A 135 -0.21 2.80 -9.80
CA ARG A 135 -0.17 2.45 -11.23
C ARG A 135 0.05 0.96 -11.45
#